data_AF-A0A2S2NR87-F1
#
_entry.id   AF-A0A2S2NR87-F1
#
_cell.length_a   1.000
_cell.length_b   1.000
_cell.length_c   1.000
_cell.angle_alpha   90.00
_cell.angle_beta   90.00
_cell.angle_gamma   90.00
#
_symmetry.space_group_name_H-M   'P 1'
#
loop_
_entity.id
_entity.type
_entity.pdbx_description
1 polymer ?
#
loop_
_entity_poly.entity_id
_entity_poly.type
_entity_poly.pdbx_seq_one_letter_code
_entity_poly.pdbx_strand_id
1 'polypeptide(L)'
;TLLRTRLISINLKIKLYMTLIRPVILYGSETWASRKIEEIRLDTFERKVLRRIYGPCLETETKEWRIRTNEEVKNLFQRPSISMKVAKRILSWAGHAWRKKDSMINTVIKENPKGKIPLG
;
A
#
# COMPACT_ATOMS: atom_id res chain seq x y z
N THR A 1 -14.21 4.88 16.93
CA THR A 1 -12.85 5.01 16.36
C THR A 1 -12.69 6.37 15.71
N LEU A 2 -11.54 7.00 15.89
CA LEU A 2 -11.25 8.39 15.49
C LEU A 2 -11.56 8.69 14.01
N LEU A 3 -11.35 7.72 13.12
CA LEU A 3 -11.62 7.83 11.68
C LEU A 3 -13.13 7.86 11.34
N ARG A 4 -14.00 7.30 12.21
CA ARG A 4 -15.47 7.30 12.01
C ARG A 4 -16.11 8.62 12.42
N THR A 5 -15.54 9.29 13.42
CA THR A 5 -16.16 10.46 14.08
C THR A 5 -16.36 11.62 13.09
N ARG A 6 -17.53 12.26 13.09
CA ARG A 6 -17.82 13.41 12.19
C ARG A 6 -17.23 14.74 12.68
N LEU A 7 -16.76 14.80 13.93
CA LEU A 7 -16.15 15.99 14.54
C LEU A 7 -14.79 16.37 13.93
N ILE A 8 -14.13 15.44 13.25
CA ILE A 8 -12.79 15.64 12.69
C ILE A 8 -12.89 15.80 11.18
N SER A 9 -12.20 16.80 10.64
CA SER A 9 -12.14 17.03 9.20
C SER A 9 -11.55 15.84 8.45
N ILE A 10 -12.03 15.62 7.22
CA ILE A 10 -11.56 14.55 6.34
C ILE A 10 -10.04 14.68 6.11
N ASN A 11 -9.55 15.90 5.88
CA ASN A 11 -8.12 16.16 5.67
C ASN A 11 -7.26 15.74 6.86
N LEU A 12 -7.72 16.00 8.10
CA LEU A 12 -6.98 15.57 9.29
C LEU A 12 -6.97 14.05 9.42
N LYS A 13 -8.09 13.37 9.13
CA LYS A 13 -8.14 11.90 9.13
C LYS A 13 -7.22 11.29 8.09
N ILE A 14 -7.14 11.87 6.89
CA ILE A 14 -6.18 11.45 5.86
C ILE A 14 -4.76 11.65 6.36
N LYS A 15 -4.46 12.81 6.97
CA LYS A 15 -3.13 13.07 7.54
C LYS A 15 -2.76 12.02 8.59
N LEU A 16 -3.66 11.71 9.52
CA LEU A 16 -3.48 10.67 10.54
C LEU A 16 -3.27 9.28 9.93
N TYR A 17 -4.06 8.91 8.92
CA TYR A 17 -3.86 7.66 8.19
C TYR A 17 -2.45 7.61 7.58
N MET A 18 -2.02 8.69 6.93
CA MET A 18 -0.72 8.77 6.28
C MET A 18 0.46 8.75 7.24
N THR A 19 0.33 9.31 8.45
CA THR A 19 1.43 9.45 9.41
C THR A 19 1.50 8.35 10.44
N LEU A 20 0.38 7.74 10.82
CA LEU A 20 0.34 6.75 11.90
C LEU A 20 0.09 5.33 11.37
N ILE A 21 -0.89 5.16 10.48
CA ILE A 21 -1.33 3.82 10.07
C ILE A 21 -0.50 3.32 8.90
N ARG A 22 -0.35 4.15 7.86
CA ARG A 22 0.32 3.78 6.62
C ARG A 22 1.80 3.38 6.81
N PRO A 23 2.61 4.06 7.66
CA PRO A 23 4.00 3.67 7.88
C PRO A 23 4.14 2.31 8.57
N VAL A 24 3.26 1.99 9.52
CA VAL A 24 3.26 0.70 10.23
C VAL A 24 3.01 -0.44 9.25
N ILE A 25 2.03 -0.27 8.37
CA ILE A 25 1.71 -1.27 7.33
C ILE A 25 2.87 -1.40 6.33
N LEU A 26 3.45 -0.27 5.92
CA LEU A 26 4.60 -0.28 5.00
C LEU A 26 5.79 -1.03 5.60
N TYR A 27 6.10 -0.81 6.87
CA TYR A 27 7.16 -1.54 7.55
C TYR A 27 6.85 -3.04 7.66
N GLY A 28 5.62 -3.41 8.05
CA GLY A 28 5.23 -4.82 8.14
C GLY A 28 5.25 -5.55 6.80
N SER A 29 4.92 -4.85 5.71
CA SER A 29 4.94 -5.43 4.35
C SER A 29 6.33 -5.60 3.75
N GLU A 30 7.38 -5.00 4.34
CA GLU A 30 8.77 -5.23 3.90
C GLU A 30 9.26 -6.64 4.25
N THR A 31 8.72 -7.28 5.30
CA THR A 31 9.12 -8.62 5.73
C THR A 31 8.30 -9.73 5.10
N TRP A 32 7.19 -9.40 4.42
CA TRP A 32 6.33 -10.39 3.79
C TRP A 32 6.85 -10.75 2.41
N ALA A 33 6.81 -12.04 2.07
CA ALA A 33 6.97 -12.48 0.69
C ALA A 33 5.87 -11.80 -0.15
N SER A 34 6.26 -10.89 -1.04
CA SER A 34 5.34 -10.10 -1.87
C SER A 34 4.70 -10.97 -2.94
N ARG A 35 3.73 -11.78 -2.52
CA ARG A 35 2.85 -12.54 -3.39
C ARG A 35 1.74 -11.62 -3.86
N LYS A 36 1.21 -11.89 -5.06
CA LYS A 36 0.11 -11.10 -5.63
C LYS A 36 -1.10 -10.98 -4.71
N ILE A 37 -1.35 -12.04 -3.91
CA ILE A 37 -2.43 -12.09 -2.92
C ILE A 37 -2.25 -11.03 -1.83
N GLU A 38 -1.03 -10.80 -1.35
CA GLU A 38 -0.77 -9.82 -0.29
C GLU A 38 -0.93 -8.39 -0.79
N GLU A 39 -0.52 -8.09 -2.04
CA GLU A 39 -0.79 -6.79 -2.67
C GLU A 39 -2.29 -6.49 -2.73
N ILE A 40 -3.10 -7.46 -3.16
CA ILE A 40 -4.56 -7.33 -3.25
C ILE A 40 -5.16 -7.09 -1.87
N ARG A 41 -4.66 -7.78 -0.84
CA ARG A 41 -5.10 -7.62 0.55
C ARG A 41 -4.78 -6.21 1.07
N LEU A 42 -3.56 -5.71 0.83
CA LEU A 42 -3.14 -4.36 1.22
C LEU A 42 -4.01 -3.28 0.54
N ASP A 43 -4.26 -3.41 -0.75
CA ASP A 43 -5.10 -2.44 -1.48
C ASP A 43 -6.57 -2.52 -1.07
N THR A 44 -7.06 -3.71 -0.73
CA THR A 44 -8.41 -3.89 -0.17
C THR A 44 -8.53 -3.24 1.20
N PHE A 45 -7.52 -3.40 2.05
CA PHE A 45 -7.44 -2.76 3.36
C PHE A 45 -7.45 -1.22 3.21
N GLU A 46 -6.59 -0.65 2.36
CA GLU A 46 -6.52 0.80 2.15
C GLU A 46 -7.87 1.34 1.69
N ARG A 47 -8.52 0.69 0.72
CA ARG A 47 -9.85 1.10 0.25
C ARG A 47 -10.91 1.05 1.36
N LYS A 48 -10.87 0.07 2.26
CA LYS A 48 -11.77 0.01 3.42
C LYS A 48 -11.55 1.19 4.36
N VAL A 49 -10.30 1.54 4.65
CA VAL A 49 -9.96 2.69 5.49
C VAL A 49 -10.40 4.00 4.83
N LEU A 50 -10.09 4.20 3.56
CA LEU A 50 -10.46 5.41 2.82
C LEU A 50 -11.97 5.59 2.73
N ARG A 51 -12.74 4.54 2.44
CA ARG A 51 -14.22 4.61 2.48
C ARG A 51 -14.75 4.98 3.85
N ARG A 52 -14.09 4.56 4.93
CA ARG A 52 -14.45 4.96 6.29
C ARG A 52 -14.21 6.45 6.55
N ILE A 53 -13.15 6.99 5.97
CA ILE A 53 -12.76 8.41 6.10
C ILE A 53 -13.69 9.31 5.28
N TYR A 54 -13.88 9.00 3.99
CA TYR A 54 -14.69 9.80 3.08
C TYR A 54 -16.20 9.61 3.29
N GLY A 55 -16.61 8.42 3.77
CA GLY A 55 -18.02 8.09 4.01
C GLY A 55 -18.79 7.67 2.74
N PRO A 56 -20.12 7.72 2.77
CA PRO A 56 -20.99 7.53 1.60
C PRO A 56 -21.05 8.80 0.71
N CYS A 57 -21.45 8.63 -0.55
CA CYS A 57 -21.79 9.72 -1.47
C CYS A 57 -23.29 9.73 -1.74
N LEU A 58 -23.81 10.91 -2.08
CA LEU A 58 -25.17 11.08 -2.57
C LEU A 58 -25.14 10.92 -4.09
N GLU A 59 -25.95 10.01 -4.62
CA GLU A 59 -26.13 9.88 -6.06
C GLU A 59 -26.91 11.09 -6.59
N THR A 60 -26.41 11.74 -7.65
CA THR A 60 -27.04 12.95 -8.21
C THR A 60 -28.40 12.67 -8.86
N GLU A 61 -28.59 11.48 -9.42
CA GLU A 61 -29.80 11.12 -10.17
C GLU A 61 -30.93 10.65 -9.24
N THR A 62 -30.63 9.71 -8.34
CA THR A 62 -31.64 9.09 -7.46
C THR A 62 -31.79 9.80 -6.12
N LYS A 63 -30.86 10.70 -5.76
CA LYS A 63 -30.75 11.33 -4.42
C LYS A 63 -30.63 10.32 -3.27
N GLU A 64 -30.14 9.12 -3.56
CA GLU A 64 -29.91 8.08 -2.56
C GLU A 64 -28.47 8.05 -2.06
N TRP A 65 -28.29 7.63 -0.81
CA TRP A 65 -26.96 7.44 -0.24
C TRP A 65 -26.40 6.09 -0.66
N ARG A 66 -25.23 6.11 -1.33
CA ARG A 66 -24.52 4.89 -1.70
C ARG A 66 -23.08 4.83 -1.23
N ILE A 67 -22.52 3.63 -1.28
CA ILE A 67 -21.10 3.40 -1.02
C ILE A 67 -20.29 3.86 -2.24
N ARG A 68 -19.17 4.53 -1.98
CA ARG A 68 -18.25 4.97 -3.04
C ARG A 68 -17.57 3.81 -3.77
N THR A 69 -17.47 3.93 -5.10
CA THR A 69 -16.79 2.97 -5.97
C THR A 69 -15.28 2.98 -5.75
N ASN A 70 -14.57 1.98 -6.28
CA ASN A 70 -13.10 1.95 -6.19
C ASN A 70 -12.45 3.16 -6.88
N GLU A 71 -13.03 3.58 -8.01
CA GLU A 71 -12.52 4.68 -8.83
C GLU A 71 -12.72 6.04 -8.16
N GLU A 72 -13.91 6.28 -7.59
CA GLU A 72 -14.17 7.51 -6.81
C GLU A 72 -13.21 7.64 -5.63
N VAL A 73 -12.97 6.55 -4.89
CA VAL A 73 -12.03 6.55 -3.76
C VAL A 73 -10.61 6.85 -4.24
N LYS A 74 -10.21 6.30 -5.39
CA LYS A 74 -8.90 6.58 -6.01
C LYS A 74 -8.76 8.05 -6.42
N ASN A 75 -9.80 8.61 -7.05
CA ASN A 75 -9.85 10.00 -7.51
C ASN A 75 -9.90 11.01 -6.36
N LEU A 76 -10.48 10.64 -5.22
CA LEU A 76 -10.46 11.47 -4.00
C LEU A 76 -9.11 11.41 -3.27
N PHE A 77 -8.44 10.26 -3.28
CA PHE A 77 -7.19 10.08 -2.54
C PHE A 77 -5.98 10.67 -3.27
N GLN A 78 -5.97 10.60 -4.62
CA GLN A 78 -4.94 11.20 -5.50
C GLN A 78 -3.50 10.87 -5.10
N ARG A 79 -3.28 9.69 -4.52
CA ARG A 79 -1.99 9.23 -4.04
C ARG A 79 -1.78 7.78 -4.49
N PRO A 80 -0.52 7.33 -4.64
CA PRO A 80 -0.23 5.94 -4.95
C PRO A 80 -0.86 5.02 -3.91
N SER A 81 -1.27 3.81 -4.31
CA SER A 81 -1.76 2.79 -3.38
C SER A 81 -0.66 2.32 -2.40
N ILE A 82 -1.03 1.60 -1.34
CA ILE A 82 -0.04 0.93 -0.49
C ILE A 82 0.81 -0.05 -1.31
N SER A 83 0.20 -0.91 -2.14
CA SER A 83 0.94 -1.88 -2.96
C SER A 83 2.01 -1.21 -3.82
N MET A 84 1.67 -0.09 -4.48
CA MET A 84 2.61 0.69 -5.28
C MET A 84 3.77 1.26 -4.46
N LYS A 85 3.50 1.68 -3.21
CA LYS A 85 4.55 2.15 -2.30
C LYS A 85 5.48 1.02 -1.86
N VAL A 86 4.94 -0.16 -1.58
CA VAL A 86 5.72 -1.36 -1.24
C VAL A 86 6.62 -1.75 -2.41
N ALA A 87 6.05 -1.88 -3.62
CA ALA A 87 6.80 -2.18 -4.84
C ALA A 87 7.93 -1.15 -5.07
N LYS A 88 7.65 0.15 -4.88
CA LYS A 88 8.67 1.20 -4.98
C LYS A 88 9.80 1.01 -3.96
N ARG A 89 9.49 0.63 -2.70
CA ARG A 89 10.50 0.39 -1.67
C ARG A 89 11.38 -0.83 -1.99
N ILE A 90 10.77 -1.91 -2.47
CA ILE A 90 11.50 -3.11 -2.90
C ILE A 90 12.46 -2.77 -4.04
N LEU A 91 11.99 -2.05 -5.07
CA LEU A 91 12.85 -1.62 -6.18
C LEU A 91 13.97 -0.68 -5.72
N SER A 92 13.67 0.24 -4.79
CA SER A 92 14.67 1.13 -4.22
C SER A 92 15.74 0.36 -3.43
N TRP A 93 15.33 -0.63 -2.64
CA TRP A 93 16.23 -1.51 -1.89
C TRP A 93 17.08 -2.37 -2.83
N ALA A 94 16.46 -2.99 -3.84
CA ALA A 94 17.16 -3.77 -4.85
C ALA A 94 18.20 -2.92 -5.59
N GLY A 95 17.84 -1.69 -5.96
CA GLY A 95 18.78 -0.74 -6.55
C GLY A 95 19.90 -0.32 -5.60
N HIS A 96 19.62 -0.16 -4.30
CA HIS A 96 20.65 0.10 -3.29
C HIS A 96 21.62 -1.08 -3.15
N ALA A 97 21.10 -2.31 -3.07
CA ALA A 97 21.89 -3.54 -3.03
C ALA A 97 22.76 -3.71 -4.29
N TRP A 98 22.21 -3.37 -5.46
CA TRP A 98 22.96 -3.42 -6.73
C TRP A 98 24.08 -2.38 -6.82
N ARG A 99 23.92 -1.19 -6.23
CA ARG A 99 24.95 -0.14 -6.25
C ARG A 99 26.07 -0.34 -5.24
N LYS A 100 25.81 -1.06 -4.14
CA LYS A 100 26.81 -1.34 -3.10
C LYS A 100 27.79 -2.44 -3.57
N LYS A 101 28.81 -2.04 -4.33
CA LYS A 101 29.90 -2.93 -4.78
C LYS A 101 30.57 -3.61 -3.58
N ASP A 102 31.08 -4.81 -3.80
CA ASP A 102 31.82 -5.63 -2.83
C ASP A 102 31.04 -5.99 -1.55
N SER A 103 29.71 -5.86 -1.57
CA SER A 103 28.85 -6.43 -0.53
C SER A 103 28.44 -7.86 -0.88
N MET A 104 28.30 -8.73 0.13
CA MET A 104 27.83 -10.11 -0.04
C MET A 104 26.56 -10.18 -0.88
N ILE A 105 25.60 -9.29 -0.64
CA ILE A 105 24.33 -9.23 -1.39
C ILE A 105 24.59 -8.90 -2.87
N ASN A 106 25.48 -7.97 -3.18
CA ASN A 106 25.83 -7.62 -4.56
C ASN A 106 26.47 -8.80 -5.30
N THR A 107 27.34 -9.53 -4.62
CA THR A 107 27.98 -10.73 -5.15
C THR A 107 26.95 -11.81 -5.46
N VAL A 108 26.08 -12.15 -4.49
CA VAL A 108 25.03 -13.15 -4.65
C VAL A 108 24.05 -12.80 -5.78
N ILE A 109 23.69 -11.51 -5.93
CA ILE A 109 22.80 -11.07 -7.02
C ILE A 109 23.47 -11.20 -8.40
N LYS A 110 24.79 -11.00 -8.50
CA LYS A 110 25.56 -11.11 -9.75
C LYS A 110 25.91 -12.55 -10.09
N GLU A 111 26.03 -13.41 -9.09
CA GLU A 111 26.28 -14.83 -9.30
C GLU A 111 25.12 -15.47 -10.06
N ASN A 112 25.46 -16.23 -11.11
CA ASN A 112 24.51 -17.05 -11.83
C ASN A 112 24.70 -18.51 -11.38
N PRO A 113 24.05 -18.95 -10.30
CA PRO A 113 24.26 -20.29 -9.75
C PRO A 113 23.87 -21.34 -10.79
N LYS A 114 24.84 -22.13 -11.22
CA LYS A 114 24.62 -23.26 -12.12
C LYS A 114 24.14 -24.46 -11.29
N GLY A 115 22.82 -24.60 -11.14
CA GLY A 115 22.21 -25.73 -10.43
C GLY A 115 20.69 -25.56 -10.29
N LYS A 116 19.98 -26.67 -10.10
CA LYS A 116 18.55 -26.64 -9.74
C LYS A 116 18.43 -26.51 -8.22
N ILE A 117 17.59 -25.58 -7.75
CA ILE A 117 17.24 -25.51 -6.33
C ILE A 117 16.40 -26.77 -6.02
N PRO A 118 16.80 -27.60 -5.04
CA PRO A 118 15.98 -28.73 -4.63
C PRO A 118 14.66 -28.19 -4.09
N LEU A 119 13.55 -28.60 -4.71
CA LEU A 119 12.22 -28.42 -4.16
C LEU A 119 12.09 -29.48 -3.07
N GLY A 120 12.03 -29.04 -1.81
CA GLY A 120 11.68 -29.90 -0.68
C GLY A 120 10.24 -30.37 -0.71
#